data_AF-A0A1G7JU80-F1
#
_entry.id   AF-A0A1G7JU80-F1
#
_cell.length_a   1.000
_cell.length_b   1.000
_cell.length_c   1.000
_cell.angle_alpha   90.00
_cell.angle_beta   90.00
_cell.angle_gamma   90.00
#
_symmetry.space_group_name_H-M   'P 1'
#
loop_
_entity.id
_entity.type
_entity.pdbx_description
1 polymer ?
#
loop_
_entity_poly.entity_id
_entity_poly.type
_entity_poly.pdbx_seq_one_letter_code
_entity_poly.pdbx_strand_id
1 'polypeptide(L)' 'MSKKVRPNKAKSIIAQPLFRSRQERPGKGKGSYRRQASQQNWEAFPFLGLLKKLP' A
#
# COMPACT_ATOMS: atom_id res chain seq x y z
N MET A 1 32.15 37.96 2.61
CA MET A 1 31.22 36.85 2.94
C MET A 1 30.62 36.30 1.66
N SER A 2 30.88 35.03 1.33
CA SER A 2 30.30 34.37 0.16
C SER A 2 28.77 34.37 0.27
N LYS A 3 28.07 34.94 -0.73
CA LYS A 3 26.61 34.89 -0.80
C LYS A 3 26.21 33.43 -0.98
N LYS A 4 25.65 32.81 0.06
CA LYS A 4 25.08 31.45 -0.02
C LYS A 4 24.07 31.45 -1.17
N VAL A 5 24.41 30.76 -2.27
CA VAL A 5 23.53 30.59 -3.41
C VAL A 5 22.32 29.83 -2.90
N ARG A 6 21.19 30.54 -2.74
CA ARG A 6 19.94 29.90 -2.33
C ARG A 6 19.53 28.95 -3.45
N PRO A 7 19.28 27.67 -3.15
CA PRO A 7 18.74 26.74 -4.14
C PRO A 7 17.45 27.32 -4.73
N ASN A 8 17.24 27.11 -6.03
CA ASN A 8 16.02 27.54 -6.69
C ASN A 8 14.79 27.01 -5.92
N LYS A 9 13.85 27.90 -5.59
CA LYS A 9 12.66 27.57 -4.77
C LYS A 9 11.86 26.40 -5.33
N ALA A 10 11.73 26.31 -6.66
CA ALA A 10 11.02 25.20 -7.30
C ALA A 10 11.73 23.85 -7.05
N LYS A 11 13.07 23.83 -7.16
CA LYS A 11 13.87 22.63 -6.87
C LYS A 11 13.79 22.23 -5.40
N SER A 12 13.74 23.20 -4.48
CA SER A 12 13.55 22.90 -3.06
C SER A 12 12.16 22.32 -2.75
N ILE A 13 11.12 22.73 -3.48
CA ILE A 13 9.77 22.20 -3.32
C ILE A 13 9.71 20.74 -3.82
N ILE A 14 10.23 20.46 -5.01
CA ILE A 14 10.23 19.09 -5.59
C ILE A 14 10.98 18.10 -4.68
N ALA A 15 12.02 18.55 -3.99
CA ALA A 15 12.78 17.71 -3.07
C ALA A 15 12.06 17.43 -1.73
N GLN A 16 10.92 18.08 -1.46
CA GLN A 16 10.16 17.80 -0.24
C GLN A 16 9.50 16.41 -0.30
N PRO A 17 9.35 15.72 0.85
CA PRO A 17 8.66 14.42 0.91
C PRO A 17 7.22 14.45 0.36
N LEU A 18 6.60 15.64 0.35
CA LEU A 18 5.27 15.86 -0.22
C LEU A 18 5.18 15.41 -1.68
N PHE A 19 6.23 15.65 -2.47
CA PHE A 19 6.31 15.36 -3.90
C PHE A 19 7.09 14.08 -4.21
N ARG A 20 7.27 13.18 -3.22
CA ARG A 20 7.91 11.89 -3.46
C ARG A 20 7.13 11.06 -4.49
N SER A 21 7.83 10.26 -5.27
CA SER A 21 7.21 9.28 -6.16
C SER A 21 6.32 8.32 -5.35
N ARG A 22 5.13 8.03 -5.89
CA ARG A 22 4.17 7.09 -5.33
C ARG A 22 4.04 5.92 -6.30
N GLN A 23 4.23 4.71 -5.78
CA GLN A 23 4.02 3.49 -6.54
C GLN A 23 2.74 2.83 -6.03
N GLU A 24 1.80 2.58 -6.93
CA GLU A 24 0.59 1.85 -6.60
C GLU A 24 0.89 0.36 -6.37
N ARG A 25 0.10 -0.29 -5.53
CA ARG A 25 0.24 -1.72 -5.27
C ARG A 25 -0.36 -2.52 -6.43
N PRO A 26 0.39 -3.41 -7.09
CA PRO A 26 -0.12 -4.18 -8.21
C PRO A 26 -1.18 -5.19 -7.76
N GLY A 27 -2.21 -5.40 -8.58
CA GLY A 27 -3.27 -6.38 -8.32
C GLY A 27 -2.85 -7.84 -8.53
N LYS A 28 -1.82 -8.08 -9.34
CA LYS A 28 -1.27 -9.41 -9.64
C LYS A 28 0.23 -9.31 -9.92
N GLY A 29 0.98 -10.40 -9.70
CA GLY A 29 2.43 -10.45 -9.94
C GLY A 29 3.29 -10.10 -8.72
N LYS A 30 4.50 -9.57 -8.93
CA LYS A 30 5.46 -9.28 -7.85
C LYS A 30 4.91 -8.22 -6.90
N GLY A 31 4.92 -8.50 -5.60
CA GLY A 31 4.41 -7.57 -4.57
C GLY A 31 2.89 -7.50 -4.46
N SER A 32 2.15 -8.35 -5.19
CA SER A 32 0.67 -8.41 -5.12
C SER A 32 0.12 -9.29 -3.98
N TYR A 33 0.96 -10.12 -3.35
CA TYR A 33 0.53 -11.03 -2.29
C TYR A 33 -0.04 -10.30 -1.07
N ARG A 34 -1.27 -10.66 -0.66
CA ARG A 34 -1.97 -10.09 0.49
C ARG A 34 -2.17 -11.15 1.56
N ARG A 35 -1.46 -11.04 2.69
CA ARG A 35 -1.51 -12.01 3.79
C ARG A 35 -2.91 -12.24 4.37
N GLN A 36 -3.78 -11.24 4.33
CA GLN A 36 -5.11 -11.30 4.95
C GLN A 36 -6.26 -11.67 4.00
N ALA A 37 -5.99 -11.84 2.70
CA ALA A 37 -7.05 -12.07 1.72
C ALA A 37 -7.80 -13.41 1.89
N SER A 38 -7.19 -14.41 2.55
CA SER A 38 -7.86 -15.69 2.81
C SER A 38 -8.79 -15.67 4.04
N GLN A 39 -8.64 -14.69 4.95
CA GLN A 39 -9.46 -14.63 6.17
C GLN A 39 -10.88 -14.11 5.92
N GLN A 40 -11.18 -13.55 4.75
CA GLN A 40 -12.55 -13.15 4.39
C GLN A 40 -13.32 -14.25 3.64
N ASN A 41 -12.66 -15.36 3.30
CA ASN A 41 -13.25 -16.44 2.49
C ASN A 41 -13.60 -17.70 3.30
N TRP A 42 -13.80 -17.59 4.61
CA TRP A 42 -14.21 -18.74 5.44
C TRP A 42 -15.55 -19.35 5.00
N GLU A 43 -16.37 -18.60 4.27
CA GLU A 43 -17.64 -19.06 3.69
C GLU A 43 -17.47 -19.98 2.48
N ALA A 44 -16.28 -20.06 1.88
CA ALA A 44 -16.00 -20.99 0.78
C ALA A 44 -15.60 -22.40 1.23
N PHE A 45 -15.57 -22.66 2.54
CA PHE A 45 -15.35 -23.99 3.09
C PHE A 45 -16.71 -24.60 3.49
N PRO A 46 -17.23 -25.58 2.73
CA PRO A 46 -18.55 -26.18 3.01
C PRO A 46 -18.64 -26.79 4.42
N PHE A 47 -17.50 -27.24 4.97
CA PHE A 47 -17.43 -27.82 6.31
C PHE A 47 -17.54 -26.78 7.46
N LEU A 48 -16.95 -25.60 7.29
CA LEU A 48 -16.94 -24.54 8.32
C LEU A 48 -18.25 -23.75 8.36
N GLY A 49 -18.97 -23.66 7.23
CA GLY A 49 -20.32 -23.09 7.17
C GLY A 49 -21.38 -23.96 7.87
N LEU A 50 -21.21 -25.28 7.86
CA LEU A 50 -22.13 -26.23 8.51
C LEU A 50 -22.02 -26.15 10.05
N LEU A 51 -20.81 -25.99 10.57
CA LEU A 51 -20.53 -25.93 12.01
C LEU A 51 -21.13 -24.67 12.67
N LYS A 52 -21.26 -23.56 11.92
CA LYS A 52 -21.91 -22.33 12.40
C LYS A 52 -23.45 -22.38 12.35
N LYS A 53 -24.04 -23.42 11.75
CA LYS A 53 -25.48 -23.56 11.54
C LYS A 53 -26.14 -24.60 12.45
N LEU A 54 -25.35 -25.22 13.33
CA LEU A 54 -25.86 -26.02 14.44
C LEU A 54 -26.09 -25.09 15.65
N PRO A 55 -27.25 -25.21 16.34
CA PRO A 55 -27.59 -24.38 17.50
C PRO A 55 -26.63 -24.58 18.68
#